data_AF-A0A9C8RFT7-F1
#
_entry.id   AF-A0A9C8RFT7-F1
#
_cell.length_a   1.000
_cell.length_b   1.000
_cell.length_c   1.000
_cell.angle_alpha   90.00
_cell.angle_beta   90.00
_cell.angle_gamma   90.00
#
_symmetry.space_group_name_H-M   'P 1'
#
loop_
_entity.id
_entity.type
_entity.pdbx_description
1 polymer ?
#
loop_
_entity_poly.entity_id
_entity_poly.type
_entity_poly.pdbx_seq_one_letter_code
_entity_poly.pdbx_strand_id
1 'polypeptide(L)'
;MNHVTTKIGAGLLLATVMCGGLAAAEPGAGAVKPQRLWLPPSQENLRELLVAAAHQALLDPDCAEVLYGRLNEYRTENDETAFTILCMRDARYTFNLVFNASDLEPVDTEQEVVSNAEDLQRLRALLGDIPASVRSGNTDGDAEQTPEEPEDTTPPVLF
;
A
#
# COMPACT_ATOMS: atom_id res chain seq x y z
N MET A 1 -50.73 -23.91 65.30
CA MET A 1 -49.76 -24.35 66.32
C MET A 1 -48.55 -24.92 65.60
N ASN A 2 -47.37 -24.50 66.08
CA ASN A 2 -46.02 -25.04 65.86
C ASN A 2 -45.16 -24.48 64.70
N HIS A 3 -44.26 -23.59 65.12
CA HIS A 3 -43.02 -23.15 64.48
C HIS A 3 -42.07 -24.32 64.16
N VAL A 4 -41.24 -24.18 63.11
CA VAL A 4 -39.76 -24.36 63.19
C VAL A 4 -39.08 -23.47 62.13
N THR A 5 -38.07 -22.74 62.59
CA THR A 5 -37.15 -21.82 61.88
C THR A 5 -35.81 -22.53 61.61
N THR A 6 -34.89 -21.87 60.86
CA THR A 6 -33.40 -22.01 60.88
C THR A 6 -32.75 -23.16 60.07
N LYS A 7 -31.58 -23.08 59.38
CA LYS A 7 -30.59 -22.03 59.02
C LYS A 7 -29.86 -22.41 57.70
N ILE A 8 -29.51 -21.38 56.92
CA ILE A 8 -28.24 -21.09 56.20
C ILE A 8 -27.26 -22.27 56.04
N GLY A 9 -27.05 -22.68 54.79
CA GLY A 9 -25.86 -23.38 54.32
C GLY A 9 -25.16 -22.56 53.25
N ALA A 10 -24.08 -21.88 53.64
CA ALA A 10 -23.16 -21.21 52.75
C ALA A 10 -22.45 -22.27 51.87
N GLY A 11 -22.43 -22.04 50.56
CA GLY A 11 -21.76 -22.89 49.59
C GLY A 11 -21.44 -22.08 48.34
N LEU A 12 -20.69 -21.00 48.53
CA LEU A 12 -20.11 -20.18 47.47
C LEU A 12 -19.02 -21.01 46.77
N LEU A 13 -19.36 -21.73 45.70
CA LEU A 13 -18.35 -22.27 44.79
C LEU A 13 -18.02 -21.20 43.75
N LEU A 14 -16.96 -20.45 44.06
CA LEU A 14 -16.01 -19.89 43.10
C LEU A 14 -15.70 -20.94 42.02
N ALA A 15 -15.30 -20.60 40.80
CA ALA A 15 -15.24 -19.38 40.03
C ALA A 15 -14.79 -19.88 38.65
N THR A 16 -15.43 -19.37 37.60
CA THR A 16 -14.81 -19.07 36.30
C THR A 16 -13.69 -20.00 35.83
N VAL A 17 -14.06 -20.97 35.00
CA VAL A 17 -13.15 -21.45 33.95
C VAL A 17 -12.82 -20.22 33.10
N MET A 18 -11.65 -19.61 33.33
CA MET A 18 -11.02 -18.73 32.37
C MET A 18 -10.56 -19.58 31.18
N CYS A 19 -11.52 -19.97 30.34
CA CYS A 19 -11.20 -20.19 28.94
C CYS A 19 -10.96 -18.81 28.37
N GLY A 20 -9.69 -18.44 28.28
CA GLY A 20 -9.23 -17.36 27.42
C GLY A 20 -9.62 -17.69 25.99
N GLY A 21 -10.88 -17.40 25.63
CA GLY A 21 -11.26 -17.19 24.26
C GLY A 21 -10.50 -15.96 23.82
N LEU A 22 -9.51 -16.16 22.95
CA LEU A 22 -8.84 -15.09 22.24
C LEU A 22 -9.91 -14.08 21.81
N ALA A 23 -9.80 -12.84 22.29
CA ALA A 23 -10.40 -11.75 21.57
C ALA A 23 -9.81 -11.83 20.17
N ALA A 24 -10.58 -12.34 19.21
CA ALA A 24 -10.32 -12.10 17.82
C ALA A 24 -10.28 -10.57 17.71
N ALA A 25 -9.07 -10.01 17.60
CA ALA A 25 -8.93 -8.67 17.10
C ALA A 25 -9.65 -8.70 15.77
N GLU A 26 -10.85 -8.12 15.71
CA GLU A 26 -11.50 -7.90 14.44
C GLU A 26 -10.44 -7.19 13.59
N PRO A 27 -10.10 -7.72 12.40
CA PRO A 27 -9.22 -7.00 11.51
C PRO A 27 -9.96 -5.70 11.21
N GLY A 28 -9.58 -4.63 11.92
CA GLY A 28 -10.16 -3.32 11.71
C GLY A 28 -9.94 -3.03 10.24
N ALA A 29 -11.05 -2.85 9.50
CA ALA A 29 -11.01 -2.57 8.08
C ALA A 29 -9.93 -1.52 7.83
N GLY A 30 -8.85 -1.92 7.17
CA GLY A 30 -7.66 -1.09 7.08
C GLY A 30 -8.01 0.22 6.39
N ALA A 31 -7.62 1.36 6.95
CA ALA A 31 -7.80 2.63 6.24
C ALA A 31 -6.96 2.65 4.95
N VAL A 32 -7.50 3.22 3.88
CA VAL A 32 -6.73 3.47 2.65
C VAL A 32 -5.58 4.43 2.98
N LYS A 33 -4.36 4.03 2.61
CA LYS A 33 -3.14 4.84 2.79
C LYS A 33 -2.75 5.43 1.42
N PRO A 34 -2.91 6.74 1.18
CA PRO A 34 -2.67 7.34 -0.14
C PRO A 34 -1.27 7.07 -0.69
N GLN A 35 -0.25 7.01 0.18
CA GLN A 35 1.13 6.71 -0.22
C GLN A 35 1.35 5.31 -0.81
N ARG A 36 0.38 4.39 -0.66
CA ARG A 36 0.41 3.04 -1.26
C ARG A 36 -0.25 2.99 -2.64
N LEU A 37 -0.86 4.09 -3.06
CA LEU A 37 -1.54 4.20 -4.34
C LEU A 37 -0.62 4.97 -5.29
N TRP A 38 -0.25 4.33 -6.38
CA TRP A 38 0.69 4.90 -7.33
C TRP A 38 0.09 5.00 -8.72
N LEU A 39 0.31 6.15 -9.35
CA LEU A 39 0.01 6.41 -10.74
C LEU A 39 1.24 7.04 -11.40
N PRO A 40 1.43 6.81 -12.71
CA PRO A 40 2.41 7.57 -13.46
C PRO A 40 1.97 9.05 -13.53
N PRO A 41 2.92 10.01 -13.59
CA PRO A 41 2.60 11.44 -13.64
C PRO A 41 1.66 11.84 -14.79
N SER A 42 1.70 11.10 -15.90
CA SER A 42 0.83 11.33 -17.06
C SER A 42 -0.64 11.00 -16.81
N GLN A 43 -0.98 10.32 -15.71
CA GLN A 43 -2.33 9.85 -15.40
C GLN A 43 -2.80 10.27 -14.00
N GLU A 44 -2.22 11.32 -13.41
CA GLU A 44 -2.65 11.83 -12.10
C GLU A 44 -4.13 12.29 -12.07
N ASN A 45 -4.73 12.58 -13.23
CA ASN A 45 -6.16 12.85 -13.34
C ASN A 45 -7.05 11.66 -12.92
N LEU A 46 -6.50 10.44 -12.83
CA LEU A 46 -7.21 9.24 -12.38
C LEU A 46 -7.05 8.97 -10.87
N ARG A 47 -6.40 9.89 -10.13
CA ARG A 47 -6.08 9.72 -8.71
C ARG A 47 -7.30 9.37 -7.86
N GLU A 48 -8.39 10.13 -8.01
CA GLU A 48 -9.61 9.91 -7.22
C GLU A 48 -10.28 8.58 -7.55
N LEU A 49 -10.18 8.11 -8.80
CA LEU A 49 -10.68 6.78 -9.17
C LEU A 49 -9.82 5.66 -8.59
N LEU A 50 -8.50 5.84 -8.52
CA LEU A 50 -7.63 4.87 -7.85
C LEU A 50 -7.90 4.81 -6.34
N VAL A 51 -8.17 5.96 -5.71
CA VAL A 51 -8.59 6.04 -4.31
C VAL A 51 -9.94 5.33 -4.11
N ALA A 52 -10.91 5.60 -4.98
CA ALA A 52 -12.21 4.93 -4.99
C ALA A 52 -12.07 3.40 -5.10
N ALA A 53 -11.23 2.92 -6.02
CA ALA A 53 -10.94 1.49 -6.18
C ALA A 53 -10.36 0.87 -4.91
N ALA A 54 -9.45 1.56 -4.22
CA ALA A 54 -8.88 1.10 -2.97
C ALA A 54 -9.91 1.04 -1.83
N HIS A 55 -10.83 2.01 -1.77
CA HIS A 55 -11.95 1.98 -0.84
C HIS A 55 -12.92 0.83 -1.15
N GLN A 56 -13.24 0.64 -2.43
CA GLN A 56 -14.09 -0.46 -2.89
C GLN A 56 -13.48 -1.83 -2.56
N ALA A 57 -12.15 -1.97 -2.65
CA ALA A 57 -11.45 -3.19 -2.29
C ALA A 57 -11.64 -3.59 -0.82
N LEU A 58 -11.68 -2.62 0.09
CA LEU A 58 -11.90 -2.87 1.53
C LEU A 58 -13.33 -3.28 1.88
N LEU A 59 -14.27 -3.20 0.92
CA LEU A 59 -15.60 -3.77 1.07
C LEU A 59 -15.61 -5.28 0.85
N ASP A 60 -14.57 -5.85 0.24
CA ASP A 60 -14.41 -7.29 0.10
C ASP A 60 -14.06 -7.91 1.47
N PRO A 61 -14.80 -8.92 1.94
CA PRO A 61 -14.59 -9.52 3.27
C PRO A 61 -13.24 -10.21 3.41
N ASP A 62 -12.60 -10.61 2.31
CA ASP A 62 -11.28 -11.21 2.31
C ASP A 62 -10.16 -10.15 2.26
N CYS A 63 -10.46 -8.87 2.02
CA CYS A 63 -9.46 -7.79 1.97
C CYS A 63 -9.34 -7.08 3.33
N ALA A 64 -8.45 -7.58 4.20
CA ALA A 64 -8.19 -6.95 5.50
C ALA A 64 -7.43 -5.62 5.38
N GLU A 65 -6.49 -5.53 4.43
CA GLU A 65 -5.69 -4.32 4.20
C GLU A 65 -5.29 -4.17 2.72
N VAL A 66 -5.36 -2.95 2.19
CA VAL A 66 -4.79 -2.60 0.89
C VAL A 66 -3.29 -2.33 1.04
N LEU A 67 -2.48 -3.18 0.40
CA LEU A 67 -1.02 -3.06 0.41
C LEU A 67 -0.49 -2.14 -0.68
N TYR A 68 -1.13 -2.14 -1.85
CA TYR A 68 -0.70 -1.38 -3.01
C TYR A 68 -1.84 -1.22 -4.02
N GLY A 69 -1.86 -0.13 -4.77
CA GLY A 69 -2.81 0.09 -5.86
C GLY A 69 -2.14 0.79 -7.04
N ARG A 70 -2.48 0.38 -8.27
CA ARG A 70 -1.91 0.93 -9.51
C ARG A 70 -2.89 0.84 -10.67
N LEU A 71 -2.53 1.51 -11.76
CA LEU A 71 -3.14 1.27 -13.06
C LEU A 71 -2.90 -0.19 -13.49
N ASN A 72 -3.95 -0.82 -14.01
CA ASN A 72 -3.85 -2.11 -14.65
C ASN A 72 -3.24 -1.93 -16.05
N GLU A 73 -2.12 -2.61 -16.31
CA GLU A 73 -1.41 -2.52 -17.60
C GLU A 73 -2.00 -3.50 -18.62
N TYR A 74 -2.77 -4.48 -18.17
CA TYR A 74 -3.41 -5.45 -19.05
C TYR A 74 -4.68 -4.87 -19.63
N ARG A 75 -4.78 -4.92 -20.96
CA ARG A 75 -5.99 -4.57 -21.69
C ARG A 75 -7.10 -5.53 -21.28
N THR A 76 -8.18 -4.99 -20.75
CA THR A 76 -9.44 -5.70 -20.53
C THR A 76 -10.13 -5.93 -21.88
N GLU A 77 -11.16 -6.76 -21.92
CA GLU A 77 -11.88 -7.15 -23.14
C GLU A 77 -12.41 -5.95 -23.97
N ASN A 78 -12.58 -4.79 -23.32
CA ASN A 78 -13.12 -3.58 -23.93
C ASN A 78 -12.11 -2.43 -24.04
N ASP A 79 -10.79 -2.69 -23.89
CA ASP A 79 -9.74 -1.66 -23.83
C ASP A 79 -10.02 -0.60 -22.75
N GLU A 80 -10.70 -0.99 -21.67
CA GLU A 80 -11.12 -0.07 -20.63
C GLU A 80 -10.00 0.14 -19.60
N THR A 81 -9.88 1.38 -19.12
CA THR A 81 -9.03 1.71 -17.98
C THR A 81 -9.48 0.94 -16.75
N ALA A 82 -8.55 0.25 -16.10
CA ALA A 82 -8.81 -0.46 -14.86
C ALA A 82 -7.68 -0.24 -13.85
N PHE A 83 -7.96 -0.52 -12.59
CA PHE A 83 -7.03 -0.43 -11.47
C PHE A 83 -6.86 -1.80 -10.84
N THR A 84 -5.63 -2.15 -10.50
CA THR A 84 -5.30 -3.36 -9.76
C THR A 84 -4.95 -3.00 -8.32
N ILE A 85 -5.69 -3.57 -7.37
CA ILE A 85 -5.51 -3.37 -5.93
C ILE A 85 -4.99 -4.67 -5.31
N LEU A 86 -3.81 -4.61 -4.69
CA LEU A 86 -3.24 -5.72 -3.95
C LEU A 86 -3.76 -5.71 -2.51
N CYS A 87 -4.59 -6.68 -2.19
CA CYS A 87 -5.15 -6.92 -0.87
C CYS A 87 -4.36 -7.96 -0.09
N MET A 88 -4.30 -7.78 1.22
CA MET A 88 -3.87 -8.79 2.18
C MET A 88 -5.11 -9.40 2.84
N ARG A 89 -5.23 -10.73 2.81
CA ARG A 89 -6.25 -11.44 3.61
C ARG A 89 -5.73 -11.76 4.99
N ASP A 90 -4.51 -12.27 5.04
CA ASP A 90 -3.80 -12.63 6.26
C ASP A 90 -2.29 -12.46 6.03
N ALA A 91 -1.48 -12.62 7.07
CA ALA A 91 -0.03 -12.39 7.01
C ALA A 91 0.73 -13.25 5.98
N ARG A 92 0.10 -14.29 5.42
CA ARG A 92 0.70 -15.21 4.44
C ARG A 92 0.05 -15.15 3.06
N TYR A 93 -1.10 -14.49 2.93
CA TYR A 93 -1.89 -14.50 1.70
C TYR A 93 -2.25 -13.10 1.23
N THR A 94 -1.89 -12.83 -0.02
CA THR A 94 -2.28 -11.64 -0.77
C THR A 94 -2.96 -12.03 -2.06
N PHE A 95 -3.82 -11.15 -2.56
CA PHE A 95 -4.54 -11.34 -3.82
C PHE A 95 -4.83 -9.99 -4.48
N ASN A 96 -5.08 -10.03 -5.78
CA ASN A 96 -5.42 -8.84 -6.55
C ASN A 96 -6.92 -8.76 -6.76
N LEU A 97 -7.47 -7.56 -6.59
CA LEU A 97 -8.78 -7.17 -7.10
C LEU A 97 -8.57 -6.21 -8.27
N VAL A 98 -9.45 -6.29 -9.27
CA VAL A 98 -9.42 -5.43 -10.45
C VAL A 98 -10.73 -4.68 -10.56
N PHE A 99 -10.66 -3.36 -10.70
CA PHE A 99 -11.81 -2.47 -10.82
C PHE A 99 -11.73 -1.67 -12.11
N ASN A 100 -12.81 -1.67 -12.89
CA ASN A 100 -12.92 -0.85 -14.08
C ASN A 100 -13.22 0.60 -13.70
N ALA A 101 -12.69 1.55 -14.46
CA ALA A 101 -12.90 2.97 -14.18
C ALA A 101 -14.37 3.39 -14.37
N SER A 102 -15.14 2.75 -15.26
CA SER A 102 -16.56 3.05 -15.45
C SER A 102 -17.44 2.72 -14.25
N ASP A 103 -16.98 1.79 -13.41
CA ASP A 103 -17.76 1.23 -12.30
C ASP A 103 -17.48 1.96 -10.98
N LEU A 104 -16.60 2.97 -11.00
CA LEU A 104 -16.13 3.69 -9.83
C LEU A 104 -16.69 5.10 -9.80
N GLU A 105 -17.25 5.49 -8.66
CA GLU A 105 -17.59 6.89 -8.38
C GLU A 105 -16.34 7.59 -7.80
N PRO A 106 -15.93 8.74 -8.36
CA PRO A 106 -14.78 9.47 -7.83
C PRO A 106 -15.07 9.92 -6.40
N VAL A 107 -14.12 9.69 -5.50
CA VAL A 107 -14.20 10.20 -4.13
C VAL A 107 -13.89 11.70 -4.18
N ASP A 108 -14.77 12.53 -3.64
CA ASP A 108 -14.46 13.94 -3.35
C ASP A 108 -13.53 13.98 -2.14
N THR A 109 -12.27 13.63 -2.35
CA THR A 109 -11.26 13.78 -1.32
C THR A 109 -10.82 15.24 -1.32
N GLU A 110 -11.15 15.99 -0.27
CA GLU A 110 -10.49 17.26 0.01
C GLU A 110 -9.00 16.93 0.25
N GLN A 111 -8.21 16.94 -0.82
CA GLN A 111 -6.78 16.66 -0.75
C GLN A 111 -6.15 17.74 0.13
N GLU A 112 -5.83 17.39 1.37
CA GLU A 112 -4.87 18.15 2.17
C GLU A 112 -3.53 18.02 1.47
N VAL A 113 -3.24 18.97 0.57
CA VAL A 113 -1.94 19.07 -0.09
C VAL A 113 -0.92 19.41 0.98
N VAL A 114 -0.34 18.38 1.60
CA VAL A 114 0.80 18.54 2.51
C VAL A 114 1.98 19.00 1.67
N SER A 115 2.17 20.31 1.61
CA SER A 115 3.30 20.95 0.96
C SER A 115 4.59 20.58 1.71
N ASN A 116 5.28 19.55 1.23
CA ASN A 116 6.64 19.19 1.68
C ASN A 116 7.72 20.17 1.17
N ALA A 117 7.34 21.37 0.71
CA ALA A 117 8.27 22.34 0.14
C ALA A 117 9.36 22.75 1.14
N GLU A 118 9.00 22.93 2.41
CA GLU A 118 9.96 23.27 3.48
C GLU A 118 10.93 22.12 3.79
N ASP A 119 10.43 20.88 3.83
CA ASP A 119 11.28 19.71 4.04
C ASP A 119 12.21 19.46 2.86
N LEU A 120 11.76 19.68 1.63
CA LEU A 120 12.61 19.66 0.44
C LEU A 120 13.67 20.79 0.47
N GLN A 121 13.30 21.99 0.93
CA GLN A 121 14.24 23.09 1.12
C GLN A 121 15.31 22.72 2.16
N ARG A 122 14.90 22.08 3.26
CA ARG A 122 15.77 21.61 4.34
C ARG A 122 16.71 20.51 3.86
N LEU A 123 16.22 19.55 3.08
CA LEU A 123 17.04 18.51 2.45
C LEU A 123 18.07 19.10 1.48
N ARG A 124 17.68 20.10 0.67
CA ARG A 124 18.62 20.81 -0.22
C ARG A 124 19.69 21.57 0.55
N ALA A 125 19.35 22.20 1.67
CA ALA A 125 20.32 22.87 2.53
C ALA A 125 21.34 21.89 3.13
N LEU A 126 20.87 20.72 3.60
CA LEU A 126 21.75 19.67 4.14
C LEU A 126 22.68 19.05 3.09
N LEU A 127 22.22 18.93 1.84
CA LEU A 127 23.02 18.40 0.72
C LEU A 127 23.95 19.46 0.09
N GLY A 128 23.66 20.75 0.28
CA GLY A 128 24.48 21.86 -0.17
C GLY A 128 25.79 22.03 0.60
N ASP A 129 25.87 21.48 1.81
CA ASP A 129 27.05 21.52 2.68
C ASP A 129 28.05 20.38 2.44
N ILE A 130 27.85 19.55 1.41
CA ILE A 130 28.85 18.54 1.02
C ILE A 130 30.04 19.29 0.38
N PRO A 131 31.23 19.30 1.02
CA PRO A 131 32.36 20.04 0.48
C PRO A 131 32.76 19.45 -0.87
N ALA A 132 33.07 20.33 -1.83
CA ALA A 132 33.50 19.98 -3.18
C ALA A 132 34.72 19.03 -3.21
N SER A 133 35.44 18.88 -2.10
CA SER A 133 36.56 17.95 -1.93
C SER A 133 36.18 16.46 -1.96
N VAL A 134 34.89 16.10 -1.82
CA VAL A 134 34.41 14.71 -1.96
C VAL A 134 33.87 14.45 -3.37
N ARG A 135 33.62 15.51 -4.16
CA ARG A 135 33.06 15.44 -5.52
C ARG A 135 34.11 15.11 -6.59
N SER A 136 35.39 15.05 -6.22
CA SER A 136 36.50 14.68 -7.11
C SER A 136 36.91 13.24 -6.91
N GLY A 137 36.16 12.34 -7.56
CA GLY A 137 36.67 11.06 -8.03
C GLY A 137 36.76 11.10 -9.56
N ASN A 138 37.91 11.54 -10.07
CA ASN A 138 38.37 11.47 -11.47
C ASN A 138 37.54 12.17 -12.56
N THR A 139 37.81 13.45 -12.76
CA THR A 139 37.97 14.01 -14.11
C THR A 139 39.38 14.56 -14.20
N ASP A 140 40.27 13.83 -14.87
CA ASP A 140 41.31 14.36 -15.76
C ASP A 140 42.11 13.17 -16.32
N GLY A 141 41.86 12.90 -17.60
CA GLY A 141 42.48 11.86 -18.40
C GLY A 141 42.16 12.12 -19.85
N ASP A 142 42.71 13.20 -20.39
CA ASP A 142 42.75 13.51 -21.81
C ASP A 142 43.48 12.37 -22.53
N ALA A 143 42.72 11.56 -23.26
CA ALA A 143 43.23 10.56 -24.21
C ALA A 143 42.21 10.37 -25.32
N GLU A 144 42.37 11.21 -26.34
CA GLU A 144 42.00 11.00 -27.73
C GLU A 144 42.02 9.51 -28.15
N GLN A 145 40.85 8.92 -28.50
CA GLN A 145 40.74 7.73 -29.36
C GLN A 145 39.29 7.46 -29.82
N THR A 146 39.08 7.68 -31.13
CA THR A 146 38.23 6.97 -32.11
C THR A 146 36.80 6.52 -31.75
N PRO A 147 35.78 6.87 -32.56
CA PRO A 147 34.45 6.26 -32.47
C PRO A 147 34.51 4.78 -32.90
N GLU A 148 34.33 3.85 -31.97
CA GLU A 148 34.04 2.45 -32.28
C GLU A 148 32.51 2.21 -32.34
N GLU A 149 32.16 1.46 -33.37
CA GLU A 149 30.86 1.09 -33.90
C GLU A 149 29.96 0.35 -32.87
N PRO A 150 28.62 0.47 -32.94
CA PRO A 150 27.74 -0.22 -32.00
C PRO A 150 27.81 -1.74 -32.18
N GLU A 151 28.19 -2.46 -31.12
CA GLU A 151 28.12 -3.92 -31.07
C GLU A 151 26.69 -4.42 -31.34
N ASP A 152 26.57 -5.14 -32.44
CA ASP A 152 25.41 -5.94 -32.84
C ASP A 152 25.15 -7.04 -31.80
N THR A 153 24.08 -6.87 -31.01
CA THR A 153 23.64 -7.82 -29.98
C THR A 153 22.57 -8.77 -30.50
N THR A 154 22.69 -9.24 -31.74
CA THR A 154 21.77 -10.25 -32.27
C THR A 154 22.08 -11.64 -31.67
N PRO A 155 21.15 -12.28 -30.93
CA PRO A 155 21.36 -13.62 -30.38
C PRO A 155 21.35 -14.70 -31.49
N PRO A 156 22.09 -15.81 -31.32
CA PRO A 156 22.20 -16.84 -32.35
C PRO A 156 20.88 -17.59 -32.56
N VAL A 157 20.46 -17.69 -33.82
CA VAL A 157 19.37 -18.56 -34.25
C VAL A 157 19.85 -20.02 -34.16
N LEU A 158 19.27 -20.79 -33.25
CA LEU A 158 19.43 -22.25 -33.23
C LEU A 158 18.52 -22.83 -34.31
N PHE A 159 19.11 -23.53 -35.28
CA PHE A 159 18.41 -24.37 -36.27
C PHE A 159 18.12 -25.75 -35.69
#